data_AF-A0A2V6CYC0-F1
#
_entry.id   AF-A0A2V6CYC0-F1
#
_cell.length_a   1.000
_cell.length_b   1.000
_cell.length_c   1.000
_cell.angle_alpha   90.00
_cell.angle_beta   90.00
_cell.angle_gamma   90.00
#
_symmetry.space_group_name_H-M   'P 1'
#
loop_
_entity.id
_entity.type
_entity.pdbx_description
1 polymer ?
#
loop_
_entity_poly.entity_id
_entity_poly.type
_entity_poly.pdbx_seq_one_letter_code
_entity_poly.pdbx_strand_id
1 'polypeptide(L)'
;MKAIRILITNALLVLAATSFSVATARADTYSWTNLQSDIAGVATHVDPNLVNPWGMAVSSGGTIWVSDNGTGVSTLYRQDGTAVPLVVTIPTAARNKEGGNPTGVVFNSTPFFKVSLNGNSQPSFFIFVSEDGSISGWNPTLDRTHAIIAVDNGTNKGSKRAIYKGATLGVANGHNFLYVTNFHAARVETYDENFQQVNPTGFVDATLPAGYAPFGIRNINGKIFVTYALQDAKKEDDVAGPGNGFVNVFNTSGHFLRRLVSKGNLNAPWGLALVEGDELWIGNFGDGIINNYNPATGAFLGTINRADGTPLQFDGLWDLLVLGDGVYFTAGIADEEHGLFGLITED
;
A
#
# COMPACT_ATOMS: atom_id res chain seq x y z
N MET A 1 -84.71 39.27 7.46
CA MET A 1 -84.03 38.04 7.93
C MET A 1 -82.62 38.02 7.33
N LYS A 2 -81.58 37.96 8.19
CA LYS A 2 -80.21 37.41 7.99
C LYS A 2 -79.42 37.83 6.71
N ALA A 3 -78.39 38.68 6.77
CA ALA A 3 -77.00 38.46 7.26
C ALA A 3 -75.97 38.01 6.19
N ILE A 4 -74.97 38.89 5.93
CA ILE A 4 -73.50 38.63 5.99
C ILE A 4 -72.80 37.86 4.83
N ARG A 5 -71.84 38.50 4.11
CA ARG A 5 -70.35 38.36 4.18
C ARG A 5 -69.62 38.76 2.88
N ILE A 6 -68.52 39.51 3.07
CA ILE A 6 -67.48 39.97 2.13
C ILE A 6 -66.51 38.81 1.80
N LEU A 7 -65.89 38.76 0.61
CA LEU A 7 -64.42 38.63 0.45
C LEU A 7 -63.94 38.72 -1.02
N ILE A 8 -62.99 39.63 -1.22
CA ILE A 8 -62.18 39.89 -2.41
C ILE A 8 -60.99 38.93 -2.40
N THR A 9 -60.54 38.44 -3.56
CA THR A 9 -59.18 37.86 -3.64
C THR A 9 -58.54 38.16 -5.00
N ASN A 10 -57.58 39.09 -4.99
CA ASN A 10 -56.61 39.33 -6.04
C ASN A 10 -55.52 38.24 -5.97
N ALA A 11 -55.25 37.54 -7.07
CA ALA A 11 -54.14 36.60 -7.17
C ALA A 11 -52.89 37.34 -7.64
N LEU A 12 -51.89 37.48 -6.74
CA LEU A 12 -50.53 37.88 -7.08
C LEU A 12 -49.72 36.63 -7.47
N LEU A 13 -49.19 36.62 -8.69
CA LEU A 13 -48.20 35.63 -9.14
C LEU A 13 -46.82 36.08 -8.59
N VAL A 14 -46.26 35.34 -7.63
CA VAL A 14 -44.88 35.53 -7.17
C VAL A 14 -43.98 34.55 -7.93
N LEU A 15 -43.14 35.08 -8.80
CA LEU A 15 -42.07 34.34 -9.48
C LEU A 15 -40.90 34.19 -8.49
N ALA A 16 -40.79 33.04 -7.84
CA ALA A 16 -39.64 32.72 -6.99
C ALA A 16 -38.45 32.33 -7.89
N ALA A 17 -37.51 33.26 -8.10
CA ALA A 17 -36.21 32.95 -8.65
C ALA A 17 -35.38 32.22 -7.58
N THR A 18 -35.29 30.90 -7.66
CA THR A 18 -34.36 30.10 -6.86
C THR A 18 -32.95 30.35 -7.37
N SER A 19 -32.21 31.21 -6.68
CA SER A 19 -30.77 31.36 -6.83
C SER A 19 -30.10 30.04 -6.40
N PHE A 20 -29.70 29.20 -7.35
CA PHE A 20 -28.75 28.13 -7.06
C PHE A 20 -27.39 28.77 -6.83
N SER A 21 -27.02 28.96 -5.57
CA SER A 21 -25.62 29.17 -5.20
C SER A 21 -24.87 27.90 -5.58
N VAL A 22 -24.19 27.90 -6.72
CA VAL A 22 -23.19 26.88 -7.04
C VAL A 22 -22.05 27.12 -6.06
N ALA A 23 -22.02 26.38 -4.97
CA ALA A 23 -20.81 26.24 -4.19
C ALA A 23 -19.79 25.57 -5.12
N THR A 24 -18.84 26.33 -5.63
CA THR A 24 -17.63 25.75 -6.21
C THR A 24 -16.91 25.07 -5.07
N ALA A 25 -17.10 23.76 -4.91
CA ALA A 25 -16.18 22.94 -4.14
C ALA A 25 -14.80 23.16 -4.76
N ARG A 26 -13.90 23.81 -4.01
CA ARG A 26 -12.50 23.89 -4.42
C ARG A 26 -11.96 22.49 -4.22
N ALA A 27 -11.37 21.91 -5.27
CA ALA A 27 -10.63 20.67 -5.10
C ALA A 27 -9.44 20.95 -4.17
N ASP A 28 -9.23 20.08 -3.20
CA ASP A 28 -8.09 20.15 -2.30
C ASP A 28 -6.81 20.04 -3.12
N THR A 29 -5.78 20.80 -2.72
CA THR A 29 -4.49 20.80 -3.40
C THR A 29 -3.42 20.37 -2.43
N TYR A 30 -2.40 19.73 -2.98
CA TYR A 30 -1.37 19.07 -2.19
C TYR A 30 0.02 19.52 -2.60
N SER A 31 0.87 19.63 -1.60
CA SER A 31 2.32 19.80 -1.73
C SER A 31 3.03 18.59 -1.12
N TRP A 32 4.35 18.55 -1.30
CA TRP A 32 5.16 17.48 -0.75
C TRP A 32 6.51 17.99 -0.28
N THR A 33 7.13 17.23 0.63
CA THR A 33 8.50 17.41 1.07
C THR A 33 9.29 16.13 0.83
N ASN A 34 10.42 16.25 0.14
CA ASN A 34 11.40 15.17 0.04
C ASN A 34 12.20 15.10 1.34
N LEU A 35 12.02 14.02 2.10
CA LEU A 35 12.63 13.86 3.42
C LEU A 35 13.99 13.18 3.31
N GLN A 36 14.07 12.05 2.61
CA GLN A 36 15.29 11.25 2.44
C GLN A 36 15.46 10.79 0.99
N SER A 37 16.71 10.74 0.53
CA SER A 37 17.13 10.12 -0.74
C SER A 37 18.58 9.67 -0.59
N ASP A 38 19.01 8.66 -1.35
CA ASP A 38 20.42 8.30 -1.44
C ASP A 38 21.24 9.29 -2.31
N ILE A 39 20.56 10.14 -3.08
CA ILE A 39 21.19 11.18 -3.92
C ILE A 39 21.36 12.50 -3.16
N ALA A 40 22.60 12.99 -3.10
CA ALA A 40 22.90 14.28 -2.51
C ALA A 40 22.16 15.45 -3.20
N GLY A 41 21.38 16.21 -2.43
CA GLY A 41 20.66 17.39 -2.90
C GLY A 41 19.24 17.13 -3.42
N VAL A 42 18.78 15.87 -3.48
CA VAL A 42 17.41 15.51 -3.90
C VAL A 42 16.39 15.64 -2.75
N ALA A 43 16.83 15.42 -1.52
CA ALA A 43 15.99 15.48 -0.32
C ALA A 43 16.67 16.26 0.81
N THR A 44 15.92 16.52 1.88
CA THR A 44 16.40 17.22 3.09
C THR A 44 17.59 16.49 3.72
N HIS A 45 17.56 15.17 3.71
CA HIS A 45 18.59 14.29 4.23
C HIS A 45 19.09 13.32 3.16
N VAL A 46 20.34 12.88 3.33
CA VAL A 46 20.96 11.86 2.48
C VAL A 46 21.10 10.58 3.28
N ASP A 47 20.55 9.48 2.76
CA ASP A 47 20.69 8.14 3.33
C ASP A 47 21.10 7.14 2.25
N PRO A 48 22.38 6.73 2.20
CA PRO A 48 22.88 5.79 1.19
C PRO A 48 22.22 4.40 1.22
N ASN A 49 21.46 4.07 2.27
CA ASN A 49 20.73 2.80 2.32
C ASN A 49 19.40 2.87 1.56
N LEU A 50 18.82 4.07 1.38
CA LEU A 50 17.49 4.25 0.82
C LEU A 50 17.52 4.13 -0.71
N VAL A 51 17.77 2.93 -1.21
CA VAL A 51 17.75 2.60 -2.65
C VAL A 51 16.53 1.72 -2.93
N ASN A 52 15.72 2.12 -3.91
CA ASN A 52 14.46 1.47 -4.25
C ASN A 52 13.60 1.14 -3.00
N PRO A 53 13.16 2.14 -2.22
CA PRO A 53 12.33 1.90 -1.05
C PRO A 53 10.91 1.50 -1.46
N TRP A 54 10.44 0.36 -0.94
CA TRP A 54 9.12 -0.19 -1.26
C TRP A 54 8.14 0.03 -0.10
N GLY A 55 7.78 -1.03 0.63
CA GLY A 55 6.75 -0.98 1.66
C GLY A 55 7.16 -0.21 2.90
N MET A 56 6.17 0.38 3.57
CA MET A 56 6.31 1.04 4.86
C MET A 56 5.42 0.43 5.94
N ALA A 57 5.90 0.47 7.18
CA ALA A 57 5.11 0.15 8.37
C ALA A 57 5.44 1.10 9.52
N VAL A 58 4.44 1.45 10.33
CA VAL A 58 4.63 2.32 11.50
C VAL A 58 4.61 1.51 12.79
N SER A 59 5.64 1.70 13.62
CA SER A 59 5.67 1.16 14.99
C SER A 59 4.64 1.87 15.88
N SER A 60 4.32 1.28 17.04
CA SER A 60 3.44 1.92 18.04
C SER A 60 3.94 3.29 18.53
N GLY A 61 5.24 3.55 18.41
CA GLY A 61 5.86 4.84 18.79
C GLY A 61 5.91 5.87 17.65
N GLY A 62 5.35 5.56 16.48
CA GLY A 62 5.33 6.48 15.33
C GLY A 62 6.61 6.48 14.49
N THR A 63 7.60 5.62 14.78
CA THR A 63 8.75 5.40 13.88
C THR A 63 8.29 4.62 12.66
N ILE A 64 8.63 5.14 11.48
CA ILE A 64 8.32 4.58 10.17
C ILE A 64 9.49 3.66 9.78
N TRP A 65 9.18 2.43 9.42
CA TRP A 65 10.10 1.44 8.88
C TRP A 65 9.89 1.35 7.39
N VAL A 66 10.98 1.36 6.63
CA VAL A 66 10.98 1.31 5.16
C VAL A 66 11.74 0.08 4.72
N SER A 67 11.24 -0.66 3.74
CA SER A 67 11.97 -1.75 3.10
C SER A 67 12.79 -1.23 1.94
N ASP A 68 14.10 -1.27 2.05
CA ASP A 68 15.03 -0.74 1.05
C ASP A 68 15.47 -1.89 0.14
N ASN A 69 14.73 -2.10 -0.94
CA ASN A 69 14.89 -3.27 -1.81
C ASN A 69 16.32 -3.34 -2.38
N GLY A 70 16.83 -2.20 -2.86
CA GLY A 70 18.11 -2.13 -3.57
C GLY A 70 19.34 -2.35 -2.69
N THR A 71 19.23 -2.18 -1.37
CA THR A 71 20.34 -2.38 -0.42
C THR A 71 20.13 -3.58 0.51
N GLY A 72 18.95 -4.20 0.50
CA GLY A 72 18.66 -5.40 1.27
C GLY A 72 18.50 -5.15 2.78
N VAL A 73 18.07 -3.95 3.15
CA VAL A 73 17.90 -3.56 4.56
C VAL A 73 16.51 -2.96 4.80
N SER A 74 16.24 -2.65 6.08
CA SER A 74 15.19 -1.75 6.46
C SER A 74 15.75 -0.59 7.27
N THR A 75 15.59 0.62 6.73
CA THR A 75 15.83 1.89 7.40
C THR A 75 14.62 2.33 8.21
N LEU A 76 14.87 3.25 9.15
CA LEU A 76 13.88 3.75 10.08
C LEU A 76 13.92 5.28 10.12
N TYR A 77 12.76 5.92 10.04
CA TYR A 77 12.63 7.37 10.06
C TYR A 77 11.67 7.83 11.16
N ARG A 78 12.02 8.96 11.78
CA ARG A 78 11.04 9.76 12.53
C ARG A 78 10.12 10.47 11.54
N GLN A 79 8.99 10.96 12.04
CA GLN A 79 7.99 11.67 11.23
C GLN A 79 8.52 12.97 10.60
N ASP A 80 9.58 13.56 11.16
CA ASP A 80 10.28 14.71 10.57
C ASP A 80 11.28 14.33 9.46
N GLY A 81 11.39 13.05 9.10
CA GLY A 81 12.34 12.54 8.11
C GLY A 81 13.71 12.16 8.68
N THR A 82 13.99 12.47 9.95
CA THR A 82 15.29 12.17 10.56
C THR A 82 15.49 10.66 10.69
N ALA A 83 16.61 10.15 10.16
CA ALA A 83 16.99 8.75 10.33
C ALA A 83 17.16 8.35 11.80
N VAL A 84 16.69 7.16 12.14
CA VAL A 84 17.05 6.46 13.36
C VAL A 84 18.31 5.64 13.07
N PRO A 85 19.35 5.64 13.94
CA PRO A 85 20.61 4.97 13.63
C PRO A 85 20.56 3.44 13.45
N LEU A 86 19.42 2.81 13.75
CA LEU A 86 19.24 1.38 13.54
C LEU A 86 18.99 1.13 12.05
N VAL A 87 19.71 0.18 11.48
CA VAL A 87 19.43 -0.42 10.17
C VAL A 87 19.32 -1.92 10.40
N VAL A 88 18.29 -2.55 9.84
CA VAL A 88 18.06 -3.99 9.96
C VAL A 88 18.33 -4.67 8.64
N THR A 89 19.33 -5.54 8.58
CA THR A 89 19.61 -6.37 7.41
C THR A 89 18.52 -7.42 7.24
N ILE A 90 17.98 -7.51 6.02
CA ILE A 90 16.99 -8.52 5.67
C ILE A 90 17.71 -9.73 5.04
N PRO A 91 17.46 -10.95 5.53
CA PRO A 91 18.15 -12.14 5.03
C PRO A 91 17.70 -12.48 3.61
N THR A 92 18.58 -13.17 2.89
CA THR A 92 18.27 -13.76 1.59
C THR A 92 17.64 -15.14 1.73
N ALA A 93 16.77 -15.51 0.80
CA ALA A 93 16.38 -16.89 0.56
C ALA A 93 17.62 -17.74 0.20
N ALA A 94 17.61 -19.04 0.52
CA ALA A 94 18.79 -19.90 0.44
C ALA A 94 19.49 -19.91 -0.94
N ARG A 95 18.73 -19.75 -2.03
CA ARG A 95 19.25 -19.73 -3.40
C ARG A 95 19.66 -18.35 -3.90
N ASN A 96 19.22 -17.28 -3.25
CA ASN A 96 19.59 -15.92 -3.63
C ASN A 96 21.06 -15.66 -3.24
N LYS A 97 21.78 -14.96 -4.12
CA LYS A 97 23.19 -14.58 -3.99
C LYS A 97 23.44 -13.09 -4.26
N GLU A 98 22.39 -12.35 -4.60
CA GLU A 98 22.46 -10.95 -5.07
C GLU A 98 22.27 -9.94 -3.93
N GLY A 99 21.98 -10.42 -2.71
CA GLY A 99 21.64 -9.56 -1.57
C GLY A 99 20.16 -9.69 -1.21
N GLY A 100 19.79 -9.19 -0.03
CA GLY A 100 18.39 -9.12 0.37
C GLY A 100 17.62 -8.18 -0.57
N ASN A 101 16.35 -8.47 -0.81
CA ASN A 101 15.47 -7.68 -1.68
C ASN A 101 14.08 -7.53 -1.05
N PRO A 102 13.99 -6.88 0.13
CA PRO A 102 12.75 -6.71 0.85
C PRO A 102 11.77 -5.82 0.06
N THR A 103 10.48 -6.10 0.22
CA THR A 103 9.40 -5.42 -0.49
C THR A 103 8.35 -4.92 0.51
N GLY A 104 7.39 -5.76 0.87
CA GLY A 104 6.37 -5.45 1.86
C GLY A 104 6.88 -5.64 3.28
N VAL A 105 6.50 -4.72 4.18
CA VAL A 105 6.74 -4.82 5.63
C VAL A 105 5.45 -4.57 6.39
N VAL A 106 5.26 -5.28 7.51
CA VAL A 106 4.14 -5.08 8.43
C VAL A 106 4.64 -4.99 9.87
N PHE A 107 4.01 -4.10 10.65
CA PHE A 107 4.18 -4.07 12.10
C PHE A 107 3.24 -5.09 12.75
N ASN A 108 3.80 -5.99 13.56
CA ASN A 108 3.07 -7.01 14.29
C ASN A 108 2.98 -6.63 15.78
N SER A 109 1.76 -6.35 16.23
CA SER A 109 1.42 -6.05 17.63
C SER A 109 0.95 -7.28 18.42
N THR A 110 1.01 -8.48 17.82
CA THR A 110 0.49 -9.72 18.39
C THR A 110 1.62 -10.60 18.95
N PRO A 111 1.33 -11.58 19.85
CA PRO A 111 2.34 -12.53 20.33
C PRO A 111 2.64 -13.69 19.35
N PHE A 112 2.08 -13.63 18.14
CA PHE A 112 2.20 -14.65 17.10
C PHE A 112 3.34 -14.32 16.13
N PHE A 113 3.46 -15.10 15.04
CA PHE A 113 4.47 -14.94 14.00
C PHE A 113 5.89 -14.97 14.58
N LYS A 114 6.19 -16.06 15.29
CA LYS A 114 7.47 -16.23 15.96
C LYS A 114 8.57 -16.64 14.98
N VAL A 115 9.72 -15.98 15.08
CA VAL A 115 10.98 -16.39 14.47
C VAL A 115 11.90 -17.01 15.51
N SER A 116 12.83 -17.86 15.08
CA SER A 116 13.71 -18.60 15.98
C SER A 116 15.17 -18.45 15.60
N LEU A 117 16.02 -18.10 16.57
CA LEU A 117 17.47 -18.03 16.41
C LEU A 117 18.12 -18.73 17.60
N ASN A 118 19.08 -19.64 17.34
CA ASN A 118 19.83 -20.37 18.36
C ASN A 118 18.96 -21.07 19.43
N GLY A 119 17.81 -21.62 19.02
CA GLY A 119 16.88 -22.31 19.90
C GLY A 119 15.94 -21.40 20.71
N ASN A 120 16.04 -20.08 20.58
CA ASN A 120 15.13 -19.12 21.20
C ASN A 120 14.12 -18.61 20.19
N SER A 121 12.83 -18.56 20.56
CA SER A 121 11.75 -18.08 19.70
C SER A 121 11.08 -16.84 20.28
N GLN A 122 10.89 -15.81 19.45
CA GLN A 122 10.26 -14.56 19.85
C GLN A 122 9.27 -14.10 18.78
N PRO A 123 8.15 -13.44 19.14
CA PRO A 123 7.24 -12.85 18.17
C PRO A 123 7.98 -11.77 17.38
N SER A 124 7.81 -11.77 16.07
CA SER A 124 8.40 -10.73 15.22
C SER A 124 7.70 -9.41 15.50
N PHE A 125 8.41 -8.30 15.70
CA PHE A 125 7.78 -6.97 15.75
C PHE A 125 7.54 -6.41 14.35
N PHE A 126 8.44 -6.74 13.42
CA PHE A 126 8.28 -6.45 12.00
C PHE A 126 8.43 -7.75 11.22
N ILE A 127 7.58 -7.92 10.21
CA ILE A 127 7.62 -9.05 9.29
C ILE A 127 7.83 -8.47 7.90
N PHE A 128 8.80 -9.02 7.19
CA PHE A 128 9.22 -8.60 5.86
C PHE A 128 8.94 -9.73 4.87
N VAL A 129 8.55 -9.37 3.66
CA VAL A 129 8.51 -10.27 2.51
C VAL A 129 9.47 -9.77 1.45
N SER A 130 10.00 -10.67 0.63
CA SER A 130 11.04 -10.35 -0.35
C SER A 130 10.76 -10.97 -1.71
N GLU A 131 11.31 -10.38 -2.77
CA GLU A 131 11.11 -10.88 -4.15
C GLU A 131 11.76 -12.24 -4.40
N ASP A 132 12.71 -12.63 -3.57
CA ASP A 132 13.31 -13.96 -3.60
C ASP A 132 12.44 -15.06 -2.97
N GLY A 133 11.23 -14.73 -2.50
CA GLY A 133 10.28 -15.67 -1.94
C GLY A 133 10.52 -16.00 -0.47
N SER A 134 11.31 -15.20 0.24
CA SER A 134 11.44 -15.31 1.69
C SER A 134 10.39 -14.49 2.45
N ILE A 135 10.02 -15.00 3.64
CA ILE A 135 9.32 -14.23 4.68
C ILE A 135 10.23 -14.26 5.91
N SER A 136 10.55 -13.09 6.45
CA SER A 136 11.43 -12.96 7.61
C SER A 136 10.80 -12.09 8.69
N GLY A 137 11.25 -12.26 9.92
CA GLY A 137 10.76 -11.51 11.07
C GLY A 137 11.90 -10.96 11.90
N TRP A 138 11.73 -9.76 12.44
CA TRP A 138 12.73 -9.11 13.28
C TRP A 138 12.24 -8.98 14.72
N ASN A 139 13.10 -9.38 15.66
CA ASN A 139 12.94 -9.10 17.08
C ASN A 139 14.33 -8.78 17.68
N PRO A 140 14.52 -7.61 18.32
CA PRO A 140 15.83 -7.15 18.78
C PRO A 140 16.42 -8.00 19.91
N THR A 141 15.62 -8.84 20.57
CA THR A 141 16.08 -9.77 21.60
C THR A 141 16.71 -11.04 21.04
N LEU A 142 16.46 -11.35 19.76
CA LEU A 142 17.12 -12.43 19.03
C LEU A 142 18.39 -11.91 18.35
N ASP A 143 18.24 -10.89 17.51
CA ASP A 143 19.33 -10.18 16.86
C ASP A 143 18.91 -8.72 16.66
N ARG A 144 19.75 -7.78 17.10
CA ARG A 144 19.44 -6.36 17.06
C ARG A 144 19.41 -5.80 15.64
N THR A 145 20.25 -6.32 14.74
CA THR A 145 20.47 -5.71 13.41
C THR A 145 20.17 -6.66 12.26
N HIS A 146 19.69 -7.89 12.51
CA HIS A 146 19.33 -8.84 11.45
C HIS A 146 17.93 -9.40 11.67
N ALA A 147 17.12 -9.41 10.60
CA ALA A 147 15.89 -10.19 10.58
C ALA A 147 16.20 -11.68 10.39
N ILE A 148 15.27 -12.54 10.82
CA ILE A 148 15.43 -13.99 10.84
C ILE A 148 14.40 -14.62 9.89
N ILE A 149 14.84 -15.53 9.03
CA ILE A 149 13.95 -16.18 8.06
C ILE A 149 12.94 -17.08 8.77
N ALA A 150 11.66 -16.94 8.42
CA ALA A 150 10.55 -17.76 8.90
C ALA A 150 10.08 -18.76 7.84
N VAL A 151 10.00 -18.31 6.59
CA VAL A 151 9.61 -19.10 5.42
C VAL A 151 10.62 -18.86 4.31
N ASP A 152 11.10 -19.93 3.68
CA ASP A 152 11.99 -19.86 2.52
C ASP A 152 11.38 -20.61 1.34
N ASN A 153 10.62 -19.88 0.52
CA ASN A 153 10.07 -20.38 -0.74
C ASN A 153 10.97 -20.08 -1.95
N GLY A 154 12.16 -19.50 -1.75
CA GLY A 154 13.11 -19.23 -2.83
C GLY A 154 13.74 -20.48 -3.43
N THR A 155 13.50 -21.65 -2.81
CA THR A 155 13.87 -22.95 -3.38
C THR A 155 12.86 -23.47 -4.42
N ASN A 156 11.66 -22.89 -4.49
CA ASN A 156 10.63 -23.26 -5.46
C ASN A 156 11.03 -22.87 -6.89
N LYS A 157 10.54 -23.60 -7.88
CA LYS A 157 10.92 -23.43 -9.30
C LYS A 157 9.71 -23.35 -10.23
N GLY A 158 9.94 -22.80 -11.42
CA GLY A 158 8.92 -22.67 -12.46
C GLY A 158 7.71 -21.92 -11.93
N SER A 159 6.50 -22.37 -12.27
CA SER A 159 5.25 -21.73 -11.87
C SER A 159 4.99 -21.70 -10.35
N LYS A 160 5.83 -22.34 -9.55
CA LYS A 160 5.75 -22.33 -8.08
C LYS A 160 6.74 -21.35 -7.45
N ARG A 161 7.64 -20.73 -8.22
CA ARG A 161 8.52 -19.68 -7.72
C ARG A 161 7.69 -18.61 -7.03
N ALA A 162 8.17 -18.14 -5.88
CA ALA A 162 7.55 -17.05 -5.15
C ALA A 162 8.29 -15.75 -5.47
N ILE A 163 7.54 -14.71 -5.79
CA ILE A 163 8.02 -13.33 -5.87
C ILE A 163 7.04 -12.51 -5.04
N TYR A 164 7.43 -12.14 -3.82
CA TYR A 164 6.54 -11.41 -2.93
C TYR A 164 6.67 -9.91 -3.10
N LYS A 165 5.52 -9.24 -3.20
CA LYS A 165 5.44 -7.79 -3.45
C LYS A 165 4.91 -7.07 -2.20
N GLY A 166 3.60 -6.91 -2.02
CA GLY A 166 2.99 -6.39 -0.78
C GLY A 166 2.67 -7.45 0.29
N ALA A 167 2.53 -7.00 1.55
CA ALA A 167 2.06 -7.80 2.69
C ALA A 167 1.10 -7.01 3.61
N THR A 168 0.16 -7.70 4.26
CA THR A 168 -0.68 -7.10 5.31
C THR A 168 -1.10 -8.12 6.36
N LEU A 169 -1.49 -7.67 7.55
CA LEU A 169 -2.05 -8.51 8.62
C LEU A 169 -3.56 -8.36 8.71
N GLY A 170 -4.25 -9.39 9.17
CA GLY A 170 -5.66 -9.28 9.53
C GLY A 170 -6.17 -10.44 10.37
N VAL A 171 -7.39 -10.27 10.90
CA VAL A 171 -8.01 -11.22 11.81
C VAL A 171 -9.23 -11.85 11.15
N ALA A 172 -9.28 -13.18 11.11
CA ALA A 172 -10.44 -13.93 10.65
C ALA A 172 -10.80 -15.02 11.66
N ASN A 173 -12.08 -15.10 12.03
CA ASN A 173 -12.58 -16.08 12.99
C ASN A 173 -11.79 -16.13 14.32
N GLY A 174 -11.28 -14.98 14.78
CA GLY A 174 -10.50 -14.86 16.01
C GLY A 174 -9.01 -15.22 15.88
N HIS A 175 -8.54 -15.59 14.68
CA HIS A 175 -7.13 -15.92 14.41
C HIS A 175 -6.45 -14.85 13.57
N ASN A 176 -5.15 -14.66 13.78
CA ASN A 176 -4.33 -13.72 13.02
C ASN A 176 -3.75 -14.40 11.79
N PHE A 177 -3.71 -13.66 10.68
CA PHE A 177 -3.14 -14.12 9.44
C PHE A 177 -2.26 -13.04 8.82
N LEU A 178 -1.19 -13.50 8.19
CA LEU A 178 -0.37 -12.72 7.28
C LEU A 178 -0.82 -13.04 5.85
N TYR A 179 -1.14 -12.01 5.08
CA TYR A 179 -1.46 -12.12 3.66
C TYR A 179 -0.32 -11.53 2.86
N VAL A 180 0.18 -12.28 1.89
CA VAL A 180 1.32 -11.90 1.06
C VAL A 180 0.94 -12.03 -0.39
N THR A 181 1.19 -10.99 -1.18
CA THR A 181 0.98 -11.06 -2.63
C THR A 181 2.13 -11.83 -3.28
N ASN A 182 1.84 -12.96 -3.92
CA ASN A 182 2.82 -13.71 -4.71
C ASN A 182 2.55 -13.43 -6.19
N PHE A 183 3.32 -12.48 -6.73
CA PHE A 183 3.13 -11.94 -8.06
C PHE A 183 3.33 -13.04 -9.11
N HIS A 184 4.47 -13.74 -9.09
CA HIS A 184 4.78 -14.79 -10.05
C HIS A 184 3.70 -15.88 -10.14
N ALA A 185 3.17 -16.27 -9.00
CA ALA A 185 2.16 -17.32 -8.91
C ALA A 185 0.71 -16.81 -9.02
N ALA A 186 0.51 -15.51 -9.27
CA ALA A 186 -0.76 -14.82 -9.45
C ALA A 186 -1.79 -15.10 -8.33
N ARG A 187 -1.34 -15.10 -7.07
CA ARG A 187 -2.21 -15.36 -5.90
C ARG A 187 -1.78 -14.57 -4.67
N VAL A 188 -2.73 -14.33 -3.79
CA VAL A 188 -2.41 -13.96 -2.41
C VAL A 188 -2.22 -15.25 -1.61
N GLU A 189 -1.10 -15.37 -0.92
CA GLU A 189 -0.81 -16.45 0.01
C GLU A 189 -1.22 -16.05 1.42
N THR A 190 -1.83 -16.96 2.16
CA THR A 190 -2.23 -16.75 3.55
C THR A 190 -1.35 -17.61 4.45
N TYR A 191 -0.81 -17.01 5.50
CA TYR A 191 0.00 -17.67 6.52
C TYR A 191 -0.66 -17.50 7.89
N ASP A 192 -0.76 -18.59 8.65
CA ASP A 192 -1.30 -18.57 10.00
C ASP A 192 -0.31 -17.99 11.03
N GLU A 193 -0.72 -17.97 12.29
CA GLU A 193 0.04 -17.48 13.45
C GLU A 193 1.43 -18.12 13.65
N ASN A 194 1.70 -19.25 12.98
CA ASN A 194 2.95 -20.00 13.03
C ASN A 194 3.67 -20.04 11.67
N PHE A 195 3.36 -19.09 10.78
CA PHE A 195 3.88 -19.04 9.41
C PHE A 195 3.59 -20.31 8.59
N GLN A 196 2.53 -21.05 8.91
CA GLN A 196 2.09 -22.17 8.06
C GLN A 196 1.17 -21.64 6.98
N GLN A 197 1.46 -22.00 5.72
CA GLN A 197 0.62 -21.61 4.61
C GLN A 197 -0.75 -22.31 4.71
N VAL A 198 -1.82 -21.53 4.61
CA VAL A 198 -3.22 -21.96 4.69
C VAL A 198 -4.04 -21.31 3.59
N ASN A 199 -5.31 -21.73 3.46
CA ASN A 199 -6.27 -21.16 2.52
C ASN A 199 -5.74 -20.98 1.08
N PRO A 200 -5.18 -22.04 0.44
CA PRO A 200 -4.51 -21.91 -0.86
C PRO A 200 -5.45 -21.54 -2.01
N THR A 201 -6.77 -21.56 -1.79
CA THR A 201 -7.81 -21.22 -2.77
C THR A 201 -8.57 -19.93 -2.41
N GLY A 202 -8.12 -19.20 -1.38
CA GLY A 202 -8.67 -17.89 -1.03
C GLY A 202 -8.23 -16.80 -2.01
N PHE A 203 -8.81 -15.61 -1.87
CA PHE A 203 -8.45 -14.40 -2.61
C PHE A 203 -8.61 -14.51 -4.13
N VAL A 204 -9.60 -15.29 -4.57
CA VAL A 204 -9.89 -15.50 -5.99
C VAL A 204 -11.06 -14.65 -6.45
N ASP A 205 -10.84 -13.92 -7.54
CA ASP A 205 -11.87 -13.35 -8.38
C ASP A 205 -11.87 -14.12 -9.71
N ALA A 206 -12.87 -14.98 -9.90
CA ALA A 206 -12.96 -15.85 -11.07
C ALA A 206 -13.15 -15.09 -12.40
N THR A 207 -13.44 -13.78 -12.32
CA THR A 207 -13.65 -12.93 -13.49
C THR A 207 -12.46 -12.00 -13.75
N LEU A 208 -11.36 -12.12 -12.98
CA LEU A 208 -10.16 -11.32 -13.21
C LEU A 208 -9.55 -11.73 -14.56
N PRO A 209 -9.27 -10.78 -15.47
CA PRO A 209 -8.63 -11.12 -16.73
C PRO A 209 -7.30 -11.84 -16.50
N ALA A 210 -7.02 -12.84 -17.33
CA ALA A 210 -5.76 -13.56 -17.27
C ALA A 210 -4.57 -12.61 -17.48
N GLY A 211 -3.45 -12.91 -16.83
CA GLY A 211 -2.23 -12.11 -16.89
C GLY A 211 -2.13 -11.05 -15.79
N TYR A 212 -3.16 -10.81 -14.99
CA TYR A 212 -3.07 -9.93 -13.82
C TYR A 212 -2.74 -10.70 -12.55
N ALA A 213 -1.85 -10.15 -11.73
CA ALA A 213 -1.39 -10.73 -10.47
C ALA A 213 -1.42 -9.70 -9.34
N PRO A 214 -1.63 -10.14 -8.08
CA PRO A 214 -1.70 -9.24 -6.94
C PRO A 214 -0.35 -8.56 -6.69
N PHE A 215 -0.36 -7.25 -6.44
CA PHE A 215 0.84 -6.41 -6.39
C PHE A 215 0.95 -5.71 -5.03
N GLY A 216 0.08 -4.74 -4.74
CA GLY A 216 -0.11 -4.14 -3.43
C GLY A 216 -1.27 -4.80 -2.66
N ILE A 217 -1.21 -4.72 -1.33
CA ILE A 217 -2.25 -5.26 -0.44
C ILE A 217 -2.33 -4.47 0.87
N ARG A 218 -3.55 -4.20 1.33
CA ARG A 218 -3.75 -3.53 2.63
C ARG A 218 -5.04 -3.96 3.30
N ASN A 219 -4.99 -4.13 4.62
CA ASN A 219 -6.17 -4.27 5.46
C ASN A 219 -6.70 -2.88 5.85
N ILE A 220 -7.86 -2.52 5.32
CA ILE A 220 -8.53 -1.25 5.58
C ILE A 220 -9.89 -1.58 6.22
N ASN A 221 -10.05 -1.19 7.48
CA ASN A 221 -11.30 -1.38 8.24
C ASN A 221 -11.84 -2.82 8.21
N GLY A 222 -10.97 -3.82 8.31
CA GLY A 222 -11.33 -5.25 8.34
C GLY A 222 -11.68 -5.84 6.97
N LYS A 223 -11.35 -5.13 5.88
CA LYS A 223 -11.43 -5.62 4.51
C LYS A 223 -10.04 -5.62 3.89
N ILE A 224 -9.73 -6.64 3.13
CA ILE A 224 -8.45 -6.76 2.45
C ILE A 224 -8.60 -6.22 1.03
N PHE A 225 -7.97 -5.09 0.76
CA PHE A 225 -7.88 -4.48 -0.55
C PHE A 225 -6.61 -5.01 -1.21
N VAL A 226 -6.73 -5.49 -2.43
CA VAL A 226 -5.63 -6.06 -3.21
C VAL A 226 -5.61 -5.35 -4.55
N THR A 227 -4.49 -4.72 -4.89
CA THR A 227 -4.26 -4.19 -6.23
C THR A 227 -3.69 -5.30 -7.12
N TYR A 228 -3.99 -5.24 -8.41
CA TYR A 228 -3.47 -6.21 -9.38
C TYR A 228 -2.84 -5.46 -10.55
N ALA A 229 -1.62 -5.84 -10.90
CA ALA A 229 -0.90 -5.33 -12.07
C ALA A 229 -0.80 -6.41 -13.16
N LEU A 230 -0.68 -5.97 -14.41
CA LEU A 230 -0.47 -6.87 -15.55
C LEU A 230 0.94 -7.42 -15.49
N GLN A 231 1.13 -8.74 -15.66
CA GLN A 231 2.44 -9.37 -15.64
C GLN A 231 3.14 -9.30 -17.00
N ASP A 232 4.45 -9.21 -16.98
CA ASP A 232 5.29 -9.49 -18.13
C ASP A 232 5.24 -10.97 -18.54
N ALA A 233 5.92 -11.32 -19.63
CA ALA A 233 5.92 -12.69 -20.14
C ALA A 233 6.57 -13.69 -19.17
N LYS A 234 7.54 -13.26 -18.36
CA LYS A 234 8.23 -14.10 -17.36
C LYS A 234 7.47 -14.18 -16.03
N LYS A 235 6.50 -13.30 -15.81
CA LYS A 235 5.77 -13.15 -14.56
C LYS A 235 6.67 -12.72 -13.41
N GLU A 236 7.64 -11.86 -13.69
CA GLU A 236 8.59 -11.33 -12.70
C GLU A 236 8.22 -9.89 -12.35
N ASP A 237 7.87 -9.11 -13.39
CA ASP A 237 7.63 -7.67 -13.30
C ASP A 237 6.27 -7.29 -13.91
N ASP A 238 5.81 -6.10 -13.58
CA ASP A 238 4.60 -5.56 -14.17
C ASP A 238 4.84 -5.01 -15.59
N VAL A 239 3.74 -4.89 -16.33
CA VAL A 239 3.70 -4.14 -17.59
C VAL A 239 2.89 -2.87 -17.33
N ALA A 240 3.59 -1.80 -17.00
CA ALA A 240 3.02 -0.47 -16.88
C ALA A 240 2.26 -0.04 -18.15
N GLY A 241 1.22 0.75 -17.95
CA GLY A 241 0.42 1.35 -19.01
C GLY A 241 -0.96 1.82 -18.51
N PRO A 242 -1.55 2.85 -19.14
CA PRO A 242 -2.89 3.30 -18.79
C PRO A 242 -3.93 2.17 -18.84
N GLY A 243 -4.65 1.97 -17.74
CA GLY A 243 -5.64 0.93 -17.59
C GLY A 243 -5.09 -0.46 -17.26
N ASN A 244 -3.78 -0.62 -17.07
CA ASN A 244 -3.16 -1.86 -16.63
C ASN A 244 -3.25 -2.00 -15.10
N GLY A 245 -4.48 -2.09 -14.59
CA GLY A 245 -4.67 -2.36 -13.17
C GLY A 245 -6.10 -2.71 -12.77
N PHE A 246 -6.22 -3.36 -11.62
CA PHE A 246 -7.48 -3.60 -10.93
C PHE A 246 -7.31 -3.44 -9.43
N VAL A 247 -8.42 -3.21 -8.72
CA VAL A 247 -8.47 -3.34 -7.25
C VAL A 247 -9.64 -4.22 -6.87
N ASN A 248 -9.37 -5.30 -6.14
CA ASN A 248 -10.39 -6.16 -5.56
C ASN A 248 -10.45 -6.00 -4.04
N VAL A 249 -11.62 -6.28 -3.48
CA VAL A 249 -11.87 -6.25 -2.03
C VAL A 249 -12.35 -7.60 -1.58
N PHE A 250 -11.70 -8.12 -0.54
CA PHE A 250 -11.99 -9.39 0.11
C PHE A 250 -12.33 -9.15 1.58
N ASN A 251 -13.00 -10.11 2.22
CA ASN A 251 -12.97 -10.17 3.68
C ASN A 251 -11.66 -10.81 4.17
N THR A 252 -11.43 -10.79 5.47
CA THR A 252 -10.22 -11.38 6.06
C THR A 252 -10.15 -12.91 5.95
N SER A 253 -11.26 -13.60 5.67
CA SER A 253 -11.21 -15.04 5.34
C SER A 253 -10.81 -15.32 3.89
N GLY A 254 -10.52 -14.29 3.09
CA GLY A 254 -10.15 -14.41 1.69
C GLY A 254 -11.34 -14.59 0.74
N HIS A 255 -12.57 -14.37 1.20
CA HIS A 255 -13.74 -14.40 0.31
C HIS A 255 -13.84 -13.10 -0.47
N PHE A 256 -14.00 -13.21 -1.78
CA PHE A 256 -14.21 -12.09 -2.68
C PHE A 256 -15.52 -11.37 -2.34
N LEU A 257 -15.44 -10.06 -2.14
CA LEU A 257 -16.61 -9.21 -1.89
C LEU A 257 -17.01 -8.48 -3.16
N ARG A 258 -16.05 -7.83 -3.83
CA ARG A 258 -16.25 -7.14 -5.10
C ARG A 258 -14.94 -6.76 -5.77
N ARG A 259 -15.01 -6.51 -7.08
CA ARG A 259 -14.04 -5.69 -7.79
C ARG A 259 -14.41 -4.23 -7.59
N LEU A 260 -13.50 -3.45 -7.03
CA LEU A 260 -13.71 -2.04 -6.71
C LEU A 260 -13.43 -1.15 -7.91
N VAL A 261 -12.25 -1.28 -8.51
CA VAL A 261 -11.80 -0.46 -9.63
C VAL A 261 -11.30 -1.37 -10.74
N SER A 262 -11.63 -1.02 -11.98
CA SER A 262 -11.23 -1.76 -13.18
C SER A 262 -10.59 -0.84 -14.19
N LYS A 263 -9.31 -1.03 -14.48
CA LYS A 263 -8.58 -0.29 -15.51
C LYS A 263 -8.68 1.23 -15.28
N GLY A 264 -9.00 2.00 -16.31
CA GLY A 264 -9.19 3.45 -16.21
C GLY A 264 -7.88 4.15 -15.86
N ASN A 265 -7.88 4.88 -14.76
CA ASN A 265 -6.70 5.62 -14.28
C ASN A 265 -5.70 4.74 -13.51
N LEU A 266 -5.91 3.42 -13.45
CA LEU A 266 -4.95 2.50 -12.84
C LEU A 266 -3.82 2.16 -13.80
N ASN A 267 -2.58 2.20 -13.30
CA ASN A 267 -1.36 1.90 -14.05
C ASN A 267 -0.37 1.22 -13.10
N ALA A 268 -0.32 -0.12 -13.12
CA ALA A 268 0.41 -0.93 -12.15
C ALA A 268 0.19 -0.45 -10.69
N PRO A 269 -1.06 -0.43 -10.21
CA PRO A 269 -1.37 0.15 -8.90
C PRO A 269 -0.73 -0.64 -7.76
N TRP A 270 -0.13 0.04 -6.79
CA TRP A 270 0.44 -0.58 -5.58
C TRP A 270 -0.09 0.08 -4.30
N GLY A 271 0.26 1.36 -4.10
CA GLY A 271 -0.03 2.09 -2.87
C GLY A 271 -1.52 2.21 -2.60
N LEU A 272 -1.94 1.95 -1.37
CA LEU A 272 -3.32 2.08 -0.92
C LEU A 272 -3.37 2.87 0.38
N ALA A 273 -4.00 4.04 0.39
CA ALA A 273 -4.16 4.86 1.59
C ALA A 273 -5.64 5.26 1.75
N LEU A 274 -6.23 4.97 2.91
CA LEU A 274 -7.53 5.52 3.27
C LEU A 274 -7.31 6.84 4.00
N VAL A 275 -7.49 7.94 3.30
CA VAL A 275 -7.35 9.31 3.79
C VAL A 275 -8.72 9.78 4.29
N GLU A 276 -8.74 10.44 5.44
CA GLU A 276 -9.93 11.02 6.11
C GLU A 276 -11.11 10.05 6.40
N GLY A 277 -10.95 8.77 6.09
CA GLY A 277 -11.93 7.71 6.35
C GLY A 277 -12.87 7.40 5.18
N ASP A 278 -12.91 8.23 4.14
CA ASP A 278 -13.79 8.06 2.98
C ASP A 278 -13.11 8.30 1.62
N GLU A 279 -11.80 8.56 1.61
CA GLU A 279 -11.01 8.74 0.39
C GLU A 279 -9.97 7.62 0.23
N LEU A 280 -10.14 6.77 -0.78
CA LEU A 280 -9.15 5.74 -1.10
C LEU A 280 -8.19 6.28 -2.16
N TRP A 281 -7.02 6.73 -1.70
CA TRP A 281 -5.91 7.07 -2.57
C TRP A 281 -5.23 5.79 -3.05
N ILE A 282 -5.07 5.71 -4.37
CA ILE A 282 -4.39 4.62 -5.06
C ILE A 282 -3.19 5.20 -5.80
N GLY A 283 -1.99 4.81 -5.37
CA GLY A 283 -0.73 5.15 -6.01
C GLY A 283 -0.43 4.20 -7.15
N ASN A 284 -0.19 4.75 -8.33
CA ASN A 284 0.25 4.00 -9.50
C ASN A 284 1.78 3.96 -9.56
N PHE A 285 2.36 2.76 -9.55
CA PHE A 285 3.80 2.61 -9.78
C PHE A 285 4.17 3.04 -11.20
N GLY A 286 3.39 2.61 -12.19
CA GLY A 286 3.78 2.74 -13.60
C GLY A 286 3.69 4.15 -14.21
N ASP A 287 3.07 5.11 -13.53
CA ASP A 287 3.14 6.53 -13.91
C ASP A 287 3.36 7.49 -12.74
N GLY A 288 3.42 6.99 -11.50
CA GLY A 288 3.65 7.82 -10.33
C GLY A 288 2.45 8.67 -9.87
N ILE A 289 1.32 8.60 -10.55
CA ILE A 289 0.14 9.43 -10.25
C ILE A 289 -0.67 8.80 -9.12
N ILE A 290 -1.20 9.66 -8.24
CA ILE A 290 -2.10 9.25 -7.17
C ILE A 290 -3.54 9.63 -7.55
N ASN A 291 -4.44 8.65 -7.53
CA ASN A 291 -5.85 8.82 -7.87
C ASN A 291 -6.72 8.51 -6.65
N ASN A 292 -7.72 9.35 -6.39
CA ASN A 292 -8.67 9.23 -5.29
C ASN A 292 -9.96 8.54 -5.78
N TYR A 293 -10.43 7.58 -5.00
CA TYR A 293 -11.64 6.81 -5.26
C TYR A 293 -12.49 6.68 -4.01
N ASN A 294 -13.80 6.55 -4.20
CA ASN A 294 -14.68 6.17 -3.12
C ASN A 294 -14.39 4.71 -2.68
N PRO A 295 -14.04 4.43 -1.41
CA PRO A 295 -13.66 3.10 -0.93
C PRO A 295 -14.80 2.09 -0.96
N ALA A 296 -16.06 2.55 -0.98
CA ALA A 296 -17.23 1.68 -1.02
C ALA A 296 -17.63 1.33 -2.47
N THR A 297 -17.72 2.32 -3.34
CA THR A 297 -18.27 2.15 -4.70
C THR A 297 -17.20 1.99 -5.78
N GLY A 298 -15.97 2.44 -5.52
CA GLY A 298 -14.91 2.52 -6.53
C GLY A 298 -15.10 3.65 -7.53
N ALA A 299 -16.02 4.58 -7.27
CA ALA A 299 -16.19 5.78 -8.10
C ALA A 299 -14.93 6.65 -8.02
N PHE A 300 -14.43 7.09 -9.17
CA PHE A 300 -13.31 8.03 -9.24
C PHE A 300 -13.75 9.41 -8.71
N LEU A 301 -13.01 9.94 -7.75
CA LEU A 301 -13.28 11.23 -7.11
C LEU A 301 -12.39 12.33 -7.68
N GLY A 302 -11.16 12.00 -8.06
CA GLY A 302 -10.23 12.95 -8.65
C GLY A 302 -8.80 12.43 -8.65
N THR A 303 -7.91 13.22 -9.23
CA THR A 303 -6.46 13.02 -9.13
C THR A 303 -5.93 13.95 -8.06
N ILE A 304 -5.00 13.46 -7.23
CA ILE A 304 -4.32 14.27 -6.23
C ILE A 304 -3.43 15.27 -6.98
N ASN A 305 -3.78 16.55 -6.89
CA ASN A 305 -3.20 17.60 -7.71
C ASN A 305 -2.47 18.64 -6.86
N ARG A 306 -1.50 19.30 -7.49
CA ARG A 306 -0.82 20.48 -6.96
C ARG A 306 -1.70 21.72 -7.10
N ALA A 307 -1.30 22.81 -6.43
CA ALA A 307 -1.96 24.11 -6.52
C ALA A 307 -2.12 24.67 -7.96
N ASP A 308 -1.25 24.26 -8.89
CA ASP A 308 -1.32 24.66 -10.31
C ASP A 308 -2.26 23.77 -11.17
N GLY A 309 -2.89 22.77 -10.56
CA GLY A 309 -3.80 21.83 -11.22
C GLY A 309 -3.12 20.66 -11.92
N THR A 310 -1.79 20.54 -11.86
CA THR A 310 -1.07 19.37 -12.37
C THR A 310 -1.10 18.21 -11.39
N PRO A 311 -1.09 16.94 -11.85
CA PRO A 311 -1.02 15.78 -10.96
C PRO A 311 0.23 15.81 -10.07
N LEU A 312 0.04 15.45 -8.80
CA LEU A 312 1.15 15.06 -7.95
C LEU A 312 1.67 13.71 -8.45
N GLN A 313 2.94 13.67 -8.82
CA GLN A 313 3.54 12.56 -9.55
C GLN A 313 4.95 12.26 -9.02
N PHE A 314 5.22 10.99 -8.73
CA PHE A 314 6.51 10.49 -8.25
C PHE A 314 6.93 9.29 -9.08
N ASP A 315 8.06 9.40 -9.80
CA ASP A 315 8.62 8.29 -10.57
C ASP A 315 8.82 7.05 -9.68
N GLY A 316 8.34 5.88 -10.13
CA GLY A 316 8.43 4.63 -9.36
C GLY A 316 7.71 4.65 -8.00
N LEU A 317 6.54 5.28 -7.89
CA LEU A 317 5.77 5.37 -6.64
C LEU A 317 5.34 3.99 -6.11
N TRP A 318 5.80 3.65 -4.89
CA TRP A 318 5.48 2.38 -4.24
C TRP A 318 4.37 2.52 -3.20
N ASP A 319 4.73 2.81 -1.95
CA ASP A 319 3.80 2.77 -0.84
C ASP A 319 3.29 4.17 -0.46
N LEU A 320 2.09 4.20 0.12
CA LEU A 320 1.46 5.38 0.71
C LEU A 320 1.12 5.04 2.15
N LEU A 321 1.50 5.86 3.12
CA LEU A 321 1.26 5.60 4.55
C LEU A 321 0.65 6.83 5.21
N VAL A 322 -0.63 6.73 5.58
CA VAL A 322 -1.34 7.79 6.32
C VAL A 322 -0.85 7.81 7.76
N LEU A 323 -0.33 8.96 8.21
CA LEU A 323 0.16 9.13 9.57
C LEU A 323 0.19 10.62 9.94
N GLY A 324 -0.35 10.96 11.11
CA GLY A 324 -0.54 12.36 11.50
C GLY A 324 -1.49 13.05 10.52
N ASP A 325 -1.11 14.24 10.08
CA ASP A 325 -1.92 15.08 9.17
C ASP A 325 -1.50 14.93 7.70
N GLY A 326 -0.78 13.85 7.34
CA GLY A 326 -0.29 13.67 5.98
C GLY A 326 -0.13 12.22 5.54
N VAL A 327 0.35 12.06 4.32
CA VAL A 327 0.59 10.76 3.68
C VAL A 327 2.05 10.65 3.30
N TYR A 328 2.78 9.79 4.00
CA TYR A 328 4.15 9.46 3.62
C TYR A 328 4.14 8.62 2.35
N PHE A 329 5.19 8.74 1.54
CA PHE A 329 5.36 7.94 0.35
C PHE A 329 6.80 7.45 0.20
N THR A 330 6.94 6.36 -0.53
CA THR A 330 8.22 5.81 -0.99
C THR A 330 8.20 5.67 -2.51
N ALA A 331 9.35 5.88 -3.14
CA ALA A 331 9.47 5.75 -4.58
C ALA A 331 10.86 5.27 -5.01
N GLY A 332 10.91 4.31 -5.94
CA GLY A 332 12.11 3.85 -6.63
C GLY A 332 12.36 4.70 -7.87
N ILE A 333 13.02 5.83 -7.69
CA ILE A 333 13.23 6.82 -8.77
C ILE A 333 14.37 6.39 -9.71
N ALA A 334 14.33 6.90 -10.94
CA ALA A 334 15.34 6.65 -11.98
C ALA A 334 15.49 5.16 -12.30
N ASP A 335 14.38 4.53 -12.70
CA ASP A 335 14.32 3.08 -13.01
C ASP A 335 14.78 2.24 -11.81
N GLU A 336 14.34 2.64 -10.62
CA GLU A 336 14.63 1.98 -9.34
C GLU A 336 16.10 1.97 -8.92
N GLU A 337 17.00 2.66 -9.62
CA GLU A 337 18.42 2.76 -9.24
C GLU A 337 18.64 3.57 -7.95
N HIS A 338 17.65 4.38 -7.56
CA HIS A 338 17.71 5.32 -6.45
C HIS A 338 16.40 5.36 -5.67
N GLY A 339 16.41 6.00 -4.50
CA GLY A 339 15.23 6.06 -3.63
C GLY A 339 14.82 7.46 -3.21
N LEU A 340 13.51 7.58 -2.93
CA LEU A 340 12.90 8.75 -2.35
C LEU A 340 11.90 8.34 -1.27
N PHE A 341 12.01 8.96 -0.10
CA PHE A 341 11.01 8.93 0.96
C PHE A 341 10.57 10.36 1.26
N GLY A 342 9.27 10.60 1.30
CA GLY A 342 8.73 11.93 1.47
C GLY A 342 7.37 11.96 2.15
N LEU A 343 6.84 13.16 2.30
CA LEU A 343 5.56 13.44 2.94
C LEU A 343 4.71 14.33 2.02
N ILE A 344 3.46 13.94 1.82
CA ILE A 344 2.42 14.70 1.13
C ILE A 344 1.53 15.36 2.17
N THR A 345 1.23 16.64 1.98
CA THR A 345 0.34 17.44 2.83
C THR A 345 -0.65 18.22 1.98
N GLU A 346 -1.84 18.45 2.50
CA GLU A 346 -2.80 19.41 1.94
C GLU A 346 -2.32 20.85 2.15
N ASP A 347 -2.61 21.75 1.21
CA ASP A 347 -2.16 23.16 1.16
C ASP A 347 -3.02 24.17 1.95
#